data_AF-A0A0D9R3K4-F1
#
_entry.id   AF-A0A0D9R3K4-F1
#
_cell.length_a   1.000
_cell.length_b   1.000
_cell.length_c   1.000
_cell.angle_alpha   90.00
_cell.angle_beta   90.00
_cell.angle_gamma   90.00
#
_symmetry.space_group_name_H-M   'P 1'
#
loop_
_entity.id
_entity.type
_entity.pdbx_description
1 polymer ?
#
loop_
_entity_poly.entity_id
_entity_poly.type
_entity_poly.pdbx_seq_one_letter_code
_entity_poly.pdbx_strand_id
1 'polypeptide(L)'
;MGLSLSLQGEEMVLEPGSCCPSCRREAPEEQLPSCQLLTELRNFTKGTCYLDKVEVSYCSGYCPSSTHVMPEEPYLQSQCDCCSYRLDPESPVRILNLRCLGGHTEPVVLPVIHSCQCSSCQGGDFSKH
;
A
#
# COMPACT_ATOMS: atom_id res chain seq x y z
N MET A 1 25.94 -25.67 -31.82
CA MET A 1 26.02 -24.37 -31.09
C MET A 1 24.61 -23.82 -31.03
N GLY A 2 24.15 -23.47 -29.83
CA GLY A 2 22.80 -22.95 -29.59
C GLY A 2 22.32 -23.34 -28.19
N LEU A 3 22.90 -22.69 -27.17
CA LEU A 3 22.42 -22.79 -25.80
C LEU A 3 21.03 -22.14 -25.74
N SER A 4 19.98 -22.93 -25.55
CA SER A 4 18.65 -22.43 -25.24
C SER A 4 18.64 -21.99 -23.78
N LEU A 5 18.95 -20.72 -23.54
CA LEU A 5 18.79 -20.07 -22.25
C LEU A 5 17.34 -19.59 -22.14
N SER A 6 16.44 -20.46 -21.70
CA SER A 6 15.14 -20.04 -21.21
C SER A 6 15.34 -19.51 -19.78
N LEU A 7 15.16 -18.21 -19.59
CA LEU A 7 14.95 -17.64 -18.25
C LEU A 7 13.62 -18.20 -17.73
N GLN A 8 13.61 -18.72 -16.50
CA GLN A 8 12.43 -19.35 -15.90
C GLN A 8 11.22 -18.39 -15.96
N GLY A 9 10.11 -18.82 -16.58
CA GLY A 9 8.85 -18.04 -16.65
C GLY A 9 8.52 -17.40 -18.01
N GLU A 10 9.22 -17.76 -19.09
CA GLU A 10 8.94 -17.28 -20.45
C GLU A 10 8.48 -18.44 -21.36
N GLU A 11 7.33 -18.28 -22.02
CA GLU A 11 6.86 -19.22 -23.05
C GLU A 11 7.35 -18.75 -24.43
N MET A 12 7.89 -19.69 -25.22
CA MET A 12 8.30 -19.42 -26.60
C MET A 12 7.08 -19.52 -27.53
N VAL A 13 6.64 -18.39 -28.08
CA VAL A 13 5.49 -18.31 -28.99
C VAL A 13 5.97 -18.05 -30.42
N LEU A 14 5.54 -18.86 -31.39
CA LEU A 14 5.81 -18.66 -32.81
C LEU A 14 4.55 -18.11 -33.50
N GLU A 15 4.56 -16.82 -33.82
CA GLU A 15 3.43 -16.12 -34.44
C GLU A 15 3.27 -16.49 -35.93
N PRO A 16 2.04 -16.59 -36.46
CA PRO A 16 1.82 -16.88 -37.88
C PRO A 16 2.44 -15.81 -38.77
N GLY A 17 3.39 -16.19 -39.62
CA GLY A 17 4.12 -15.26 -40.50
C GLY A 17 5.44 -14.73 -39.93
N SER A 18 5.81 -15.13 -38.72
CA SER A 18 7.12 -14.84 -38.15
C SER A 18 8.16 -15.92 -38.50
N CYS A 19 9.41 -15.51 -38.72
CA CYS A 19 10.52 -16.44 -39.01
C CYS A 19 11.17 -17.01 -37.75
N CYS A 20 10.95 -16.40 -36.58
CA CYS A 20 11.59 -16.77 -35.33
C CYS A 20 10.58 -16.70 -34.17
N PRO A 21 10.67 -17.61 -33.18
CA PRO A 21 9.84 -17.56 -31.98
C PRO A 21 10.22 -16.34 -31.13
N SER A 22 9.21 -15.71 -30.53
CA SER A 22 9.36 -14.64 -29.54
C SER A 22 9.11 -15.20 -28.15
N CYS A 23 9.95 -14.83 -27.18
CA CYS A 23 9.68 -15.10 -25.77
C CYS A 23 8.57 -14.15 -25.30
N ARG A 24 7.43 -14.70 -24.91
CA ARG A 24 6.36 -13.96 -24.26
C ARG A 24 6.38 -14.30 -22.78
N ARG A 25 6.54 -13.29 -21.93
CA ARG A 25 6.17 -13.42 -20.52
C ARG A 25 4.66 -13.42 -20.45
N GLU A 26 4.08 -14.39 -19.75
CA GLU A 26 2.73 -14.23 -19.24
C GLU A 26 2.72 -12.90 -18.49
N ALA A 27 1.91 -11.95 -18.96
CA ALA A 27 1.68 -10.75 -18.19
C ALA A 27 1.10 -11.23 -16.85
N PRO A 28 1.67 -10.84 -15.69
CA PRO A 28 0.98 -11.05 -14.43
C PRO A 28 -0.43 -10.50 -14.64
N GLU A 29 -1.47 -11.29 -14.37
CA GLU A 29 -2.85 -10.80 -14.38
C GLU A 29 -2.84 -9.42 -13.74
N GLU A 30 -3.23 -8.37 -14.48
CA GLU A 30 -3.21 -7.01 -13.98
C GLU A 30 -4.02 -7.00 -12.68
N GLN A 31 -3.31 -7.02 -11.55
CA GLN A 31 -3.93 -6.98 -10.24
C GLN A 31 -4.58 -5.60 -10.17
N LEU A 32 -5.90 -5.58 -10.38
CA LEU A 32 -6.68 -4.35 -10.30
C LEU A 32 -6.31 -3.65 -8.98
N PRO A 33 -6.02 -2.33 -9.00
CA PRO A 33 -5.67 -1.60 -7.79
C PRO A 33 -6.77 -1.83 -6.75
N SER A 34 -6.36 -2.30 -5.58
CA SER A 34 -7.25 -2.83 -4.55
C SER A 34 -7.00 -2.14 -3.22
N CYS A 35 -6.96 -0.80 -3.21
CA CYS A 35 -6.89 -0.03 -1.97
C CYS A 35 -8.25 -0.02 -1.26
N GLN A 36 -8.33 -0.71 -0.11
CA GLN A 36 -9.58 -0.98 0.58
C GLN A 36 -9.54 -0.53 2.04
N LEU A 37 -10.71 -0.13 2.54
CA LEU A 37 -10.94 0.13 3.96
C LEU A 37 -11.24 -1.19 4.67
N LEU A 38 -10.44 -1.50 5.67
CA LEU A 38 -10.57 -2.70 6.49
C LEU A 38 -10.77 -2.33 7.96
N THR A 39 -11.31 -3.25 8.74
CA THR A 39 -11.47 -3.11 10.19
C THR A 39 -10.85 -4.29 10.93
N GLU A 40 -10.27 -4.01 12.10
CA GLU A 40 -9.70 -5.03 12.98
C GLU A 40 -9.91 -4.67 14.46
N LEU A 41 -10.09 -5.67 15.32
CA LEU A 41 -10.11 -5.46 16.76
C LEU A 41 -8.69 -5.42 17.34
N ARG A 42 -8.38 -4.37 18.08
CA ARG A 42 -7.07 -4.19 18.73
C ARG A 42 -7.22 -3.84 20.21
N ASN A 43 -6.20 -4.24 20.97
CA ASN A 43 -6.06 -3.85 22.37
C ASN A 43 -5.11 -2.65 22.44
N PHE A 44 -5.52 -1.62 23.16
CA PHE A 44 -4.73 -0.41 23.37
C PHE A 44 -4.18 -0.38 24.78
N THR A 45 -2.90 -0.06 24.90
CA THR A 45 -2.22 0.11 26.18
C THR A 45 -1.45 1.43 26.18
N LYS A 46 -1.44 2.10 27.32
CA LYS A 46 -0.66 3.32 27.56
C LYS A 46 -0.21 3.30 29.02
N GLY A 47 1.05 2.99 29.27
CA GLY A 47 1.55 2.73 30.62
C GLY A 47 0.76 1.60 31.29
N THR A 48 0.15 1.89 32.45
CA THR A 48 -0.70 0.95 33.21
C THR A 48 -2.18 0.97 32.81
N CYS A 49 -2.53 1.72 31.76
CA CYS A 49 -3.89 1.87 31.28
C CYS A 49 -4.15 0.94 30.10
N TYR A 50 -5.37 0.38 30.04
CA TYR A 50 -5.75 -0.56 28.99
C TYR A 50 -7.18 -0.36 28.49
N LEU A 51 -7.42 -0.77 27.25
CA LEU A 51 -8.74 -0.94 26.66
C LEU A 51 -8.69 -2.08 25.64
N ASP A 52 -9.55 -3.08 25.77
CA ASP A 52 -9.60 -4.24 24.90
C ASP A 52 -10.67 -4.11 23.81
N LYS A 53 -10.50 -4.88 22.72
CA LYS A 53 -11.50 -5.04 21.65
C LYS A 53 -11.96 -3.71 21.04
N VAL A 54 -11.02 -2.79 20.84
CA VAL A 54 -11.28 -1.55 20.12
C VAL A 54 -11.28 -1.85 18.62
N GLU A 55 -12.39 -1.62 17.94
CA GLU A 55 -12.44 -1.67 16.48
C GLU A 55 -11.63 -0.52 15.88
N VAL A 56 -10.69 -0.82 14.99
CA VAL A 56 -9.82 0.15 14.32
C VAL A 56 -9.97 -0.04 12.82
N SER A 57 -10.17 1.07 12.10
CA SER A 57 -10.17 1.08 10.64
C SER A 57 -8.77 1.41 10.10
N TYR A 58 -8.39 0.80 8.98
CA TYR A 58 -7.12 1.05 8.30
C TYR A 58 -7.26 0.81 6.79
N CYS A 59 -6.35 1.41 6.01
CA CYS A 59 -6.28 1.18 4.56
C CYS A 59 -5.23 0.14 4.24
N SER A 60 -5.58 -0.80 3.36
CA SER A 60 -4.66 -1.84 2.88
C SER A 60 -4.97 -2.19 1.43
N GLY A 61 -3.93 -2.50 0.66
CA GLY A 61 -4.09 -2.82 -0.75
C GLY A 61 -2.88 -2.48 -1.59
N TYR A 62 -3.04 -2.68 -2.90
CA TYR A 62 -2.04 -2.36 -3.90
C TYR A 62 -2.49 -1.15 -4.73
N CYS A 63 -1.54 -0.29 -5.07
CA CYS A 63 -1.74 0.89 -5.90
C CYS A 63 -0.77 0.90 -7.09
N PRO A 64 -1.12 1.58 -8.19
CA PRO A 64 -0.28 1.62 -9.37
C PRO A 64 1.07 2.29 -9.10
N SER A 65 2.10 1.76 -9.75
CA SER A 65 3.42 2.39 -9.81
C SER A 65 4.04 2.15 -11.18
N SER A 66 4.73 3.15 -11.71
CA SER A 66 5.47 3.04 -12.98
C SER A 66 6.83 3.71 -12.87
N THR A 67 7.76 3.23 -13.69
CA THR A 67 9.05 3.88 -13.91
C THR A 67 9.25 4.06 -15.40
N HIS A 68 9.57 5.29 -15.80
CA HIS A 68 9.83 5.66 -17.17
C HIS A 68 11.32 5.93 -17.36
N VAL A 69 11.91 5.33 -18.39
CA VAL A 69 13.29 5.59 -18.82
C VAL A 69 13.25 6.65 -19.92
N MET A 70 14.03 7.72 -19.75
CA MET A 70 14.07 8.89 -20.63
C MET A 70 15.47 9.06 -21.25
N PRO A 71 15.60 9.62 -22.47
CA PRO A 71 16.89 9.83 -23.12
C PRO A 71 17.68 11.02 -22.56
N GLU A 72 17.02 11.92 -21.83
CA GLU A 72 17.60 13.12 -21.22
C GLU A 72 17.37 13.10 -19.70
N GLU A 73 18.17 13.88 -18.96
CA GLU A 73 18.04 14.00 -17.50
C GLU A 73 16.58 14.31 -17.10
N PRO A 74 16.01 13.62 -16.10
CA PRO A 74 16.69 12.78 -15.09
C PRO A 74 16.96 11.32 -15.51
N TYR A 75 16.74 10.94 -16.78
CA TYR A 75 16.84 9.58 -17.35
C TYR A 75 15.89 8.54 -16.76
N LEU A 76 15.45 8.72 -15.53
CA LEU A 76 14.50 7.88 -14.82
C LEU A 76 13.47 8.76 -14.11
N GLN A 77 12.20 8.45 -14.32
CA GLN A 77 11.10 9.08 -13.62
C GLN A 77 10.20 8.01 -13.03
N SER A 78 10.08 7.99 -11.70
CA SER A 78 9.17 7.09 -10.99
C SER A 78 7.89 7.82 -10.57
N GLN A 79 6.76 7.16 -10.78
CA GLN A 79 5.45 7.57 -10.28
C GLN A 79 4.92 6.46 -9.39
N CYS A 80 4.61 6.78 -8.15
CA CYS A 80 4.13 5.81 -7.15
C CYS A 80 2.89 6.35 -6.45
N ASP A 81 1.82 5.57 -6.49
CA ASP A 81 0.67 5.78 -5.62
C ASP A 81 0.74 4.83 -4.41
N CYS A 82 0.27 5.32 -3.27
CA CYS A 82 0.19 4.62 -2.00
C CYS A 82 -1.27 4.50 -1.57
N CYS A 83 -1.63 3.36 -0.99
CA CYS A 83 -2.97 3.18 -0.41
C CYS A 83 -3.11 4.02 0.85
N SER A 84 -3.82 5.13 0.74
CA SER A 84 -3.86 6.19 1.74
C SER A 84 -5.28 6.40 2.25
N TYR A 85 -5.40 6.86 3.49
CA TYR A 85 -6.70 7.15 4.12
C TYR A 85 -7.12 8.61 3.91
N ARG A 86 -8.43 8.83 3.87
CA ARG A 86 -9.06 10.13 4.08
C ARG A 86 -9.82 10.10 5.40
N LEU A 87 -9.58 11.10 6.22
CA LEU A 87 -10.31 11.27 7.47
C LEU A 87 -11.74 11.70 7.22
N ASP A 88 -12.62 11.38 8.15
CA ASP A 88 -13.97 11.93 8.20
C ASP A 88 -13.90 13.48 8.31
N PRO A 89 -14.60 14.23 7.44
CA PRO A 89 -14.52 15.68 7.41
C PRO A 89 -15.20 16.36 8.60
N GLU A 90 -16.21 15.71 9.21
CA GLU A 90 -16.98 16.27 10.32
C GLU A 90 -16.39 15.85 11.67
N SER A 91 -15.88 14.62 11.75
CA SER A 91 -15.33 14.03 12.98
C SER A 91 -14.03 13.26 12.68
N PRO A 92 -12.92 13.95 12.35
CA PRO A 92 -11.69 13.32 11.87
C PRO A 92 -11.00 12.40 12.89
N VAL A 93 -11.35 12.56 14.16
CA VAL A 93 -10.84 11.77 15.27
C VAL A 93 -11.97 11.40 16.22
N ARG A 94 -11.79 10.29 16.92
CA ARG A 94 -12.60 9.92 18.08
C ARG A 94 -11.70 9.70 19.28
N ILE A 95 -12.22 10.03 20.45
CA ILE A 95 -11.50 9.94 21.73
C ILE A 95 -12.02 8.72 22.47
N LEU A 96 -11.11 7.83 22.88
CA LEU A 96 -11.40 6.71 23.75
C LEU A 96 -10.72 6.92 25.10
N ASN A 97 -11.31 6.38 26.16
CA ASN A 97 -10.78 6.49 27.52
C ASN A 97 -10.30 5.12 27.99
N LEU A 98 -8.98 4.96 28.13
CA LEU A 98 -8.36 3.78 28.71
C LEU A 98 -8.59 3.76 30.21
N ARG A 99 -8.76 2.58 30.78
CA ARG A 99 -8.94 2.40 32.23
C ARG A 99 -7.59 2.07 32.85
N CYS A 100 -7.22 2.81 33.89
CA CYS A 100 -5.93 2.67 34.56
C CYS A 100 -6.07 2.01 35.95
N LEU A 101 -4.97 1.41 36.43
CA LEU A 101 -4.84 1.01 37.83
C LEU A 101 -4.98 2.26 38.72
N GLY A 102 -5.94 2.26 39.64
CA GLY A 102 -6.26 3.42 40.47
C GLY A 102 -7.51 4.20 40.03
N GLY A 103 -8.26 3.70 39.05
CA GLY A 103 -9.63 4.16 38.75
C GLY A 103 -9.72 5.46 37.94
N HIS A 104 -8.60 6.09 37.61
CA HIS A 104 -8.54 7.18 36.65
C HIS A 104 -8.56 6.67 35.20
N THR A 105 -8.77 7.57 34.25
CA THR A 105 -8.82 7.26 32.82
C THR A 105 -7.85 8.12 32.04
N GLU A 106 -7.24 7.53 31.00
CA GLU A 106 -6.33 8.21 30.09
C GLU A 106 -6.92 8.28 28.68
N PRO A 107 -6.94 9.45 28.02
CA PRO A 107 -7.46 9.55 26.67
C PRO A 107 -6.47 8.98 25.64
N VAL A 108 -7.02 8.32 24.62
CA VAL A 108 -6.34 8.02 23.35
C VAL A 108 -7.18 8.58 22.20
N VAL A 109 -6.50 9.16 21.23
CA VAL A 109 -7.13 9.74 20.04
C VAL A 109 -6.88 8.80 18.88
N LEU A 110 -7.95 8.33 18.23
CA LEU A 110 -7.87 7.50 17.03
C LEU A 110 -8.47 8.23 15.83
N PRO A 111 -7.86 8.13 14.65
CA PRO A 111 -8.44 8.68 13.43
C PRO A 111 -9.74 7.95 13.09
N VAL A 112 -10.71 8.69 12.54
CA VAL A 112 -11.90 8.13 11.90
C VAL A 112 -11.67 8.17 10.40
N ILE A 113 -11.46 7.01 9.80
CA ILE A 113 -11.20 6.89 8.37
C ILE A 113 -12.53 6.80 7.63
N HIS A 114 -12.79 7.75 6.73
CA HIS A 114 -13.98 7.78 5.88
C HIS A 114 -13.82 6.91 4.63
N SER A 115 -12.65 6.95 3.99
CA SER A 115 -12.39 6.20 2.76
C SER A 115 -10.90 5.95 2.54
N CYS A 116 -10.60 4.92 1.75
CA CYS A 116 -9.26 4.61 1.27
C CYS A 116 -9.16 4.86 -0.23
N GLN A 117 -8.02 5.36 -0.69
CA GLN A 117 -7.76 5.53 -2.11
C GLN A 117 -6.27 5.49 -2.42
N CYS A 118 -5.94 5.12 -3.65
CA CYS A 118 -4.62 5.36 -4.19
C CYS A 118 -4.41 6.87 -4.38
N SER A 119 -3.30 7.37 -3.88
CA SER A 119 -2.85 8.74 -4.08
C SER A 119 -1.34 8.79 -4.08
N SER A 120 -0.75 9.80 -4.72
CA SER A 120 0.69 9.94 -4.80
C SER A 120 1.32 9.83 -3.41
N CYS A 121 2.30 8.94 -3.29
CA CYS A 121 2.99 8.72 -2.04
C CYS A 121 3.61 10.04 -1.55
N GLN A 122 3.30 10.46 -0.32
CA GLN A 122 4.08 11.52 0.31
C GLN A 122 5.47 10.96 0.57
N GLY A 123 6.45 11.40 -0.23
CA GLY A 123 7.85 11.17 0.09
C GLY A 123 8.12 11.74 1.47
N GLY A 124 8.52 10.89 2.41
CA GLY A 124 8.98 11.37 3.71
C GLY A 124 10.16 12.31 3.49
N ASP A 125 10.07 13.52 4.03
CA ASP A 125 11.20 14.44 4.06
C ASP A 125 12.26 13.86 5.02
N PHE A 126 13.21 13.11 4.48
CA PHE A 126 14.31 12.51 5.27
C PHE A 126 15.38 13.54 5.64
N SER A 127 15.17 14.84 5.38
CA SER A 127 16.11 15.94 5.66
C SER A 127 16.23 16.35 7.13
N LYS A 128 15.95 15.45 8.08
CA LYS A 128 16.31 15.64 9.49
C LYS A 128 17.30 14.57 9.95
N HIS A 129 18.56 14.73 9.56
CA HIS A 129 19.72 14.20 10.28
C HIS A 129 20.85 15.24 10.24
#